data_AF-A0A562RZ38-F1
#
_entry.id   AF-A0A562RZ38-F1
#
_cell.length_a   1.000
_cell.length_b   1.000
_cell.length_c   1.000
_cell.angle_alpha   90.00
_cell.angle_beta   90.00
_cell.angle_gamma   90.00
#
_symmetry.space_group_name_H-M   'P 1'
#
loop_
_entity.id
_entity.type
_entity.pdbx_description
1 polymer ?
#
loop_
_entity_poly.entity_id
_entity_poly.type
_entity_poly.pdbx_seq_one_letter_code
_entity_poly.pdbx_strand_id
1 'polypeptide(L)'
;MAGGFDPSKDKVLQSWRSEETGLVVAIHSYDGGEAKLQIGPRMLKKKDGSDRAPVKAGRLTIEDVQWIYDNIDDIKDGLEEHNNPMD
;
A
#
# COMPACT_ATOMS: atom_id res chain seq x y z
N MET A 1 -19.20 20.60 -12.15
CA MET A 1 -19.02 19.16 -12.47
C MET A 1 -18.02 18.61 -11.46
N ALA A 2 -18.46 17.82 -10.49
CA ALA A 2 -17.54 17.15 -9.58
C ALA A 2 -16.79 16.08 -10.39
N GLY A 3 -15.49 16.25 -10.60
CA GLY A 3 -14.67 15.20 -11.22
C GLY A 3 -14.69 13.98 -10.31
N GLY A 4 -15.31 12.90 -10.77
CA GLY A 4 -15.28 11.63 -10.05
C GLY A 4 -13.87 11.04 -10.03
N PHE A 5 -13.64 10.10 -9.13
CA PHE A 5 -12.42 9.29 -9.13
C PHE A 5 -12.30 8.51 -10.45
N ASP A 6 -11.18 8.67 -11.14
CA ASP A 6 -10.82 7.88 -12.32
C ASP A 6 -9.75 6.85 -11.93
N PRO A 7 -10.07 5.55 -11.87
CA PRO A 7 -9.12 4.51 -11.50
C PRO A 7 -7.88 4.46 -12.40
N SER A 8 -7.97 4.91 -13.65
CA SER A 8 -6.83 4.90 -14.58
C SER A 8 -5.78 5.96 -14.23
N LYS A 9 -6.15 6.96 -13.43
CA LYS A 9 -5.27 8.04 -12.96
C LYS A 9 -4.59 7.73 -11.64
N ASP A 10 -5.05 6.69 -10.93
CA ASP A 10 -4.42 6.23 -9.69
C ASP A 10 -3.27 5.27 -10.01
N LYS A 11 -2.04 5.66 -9.66
CA LYS A 11 -0.84 4.89 -9.95
C LYS A 11 -0.20 4.41 -8.66
N VAL A 12 0.12 3.12 -8.61
CA VAL A 12 1.00 2.57 -7.57
C VAL A 12 2.44 2.89 -7.95
N LEU A 13 3.14 3.63 -7.09
CA LEU A 13 4.55 4.00 -7.27
C LEU A 13 5.48 2.95 -6.66
N GLN A 14 5.13 2.45 -5.47
CA GLN A 14 5.91 1.47 -4.73
C GLN A 14 5.00 0.67 -3.80
N SER A 15 5.35 -0.58 -3.49
CA SER A 15 4.57 -1.40 -2.56
C SER A 15 5.41 -2.42 -1.82
N TRP A 16 5.05 -2.65 -0.57
CA TRP A 16 5.57 -3.69 0.31
C TRP A 16 4.44 -4.66 0.68
N ARG A 17 4.77 -5.93 0.86
CA ARG A 17 3.82 -6.97 1.26
C ARG A 17 4.41 -7.77 2.42
N SER A 18 3.67 -7.88 3.51
CA SER A 18 3.96 -8.88 4.55
C SER A 18 3.71 -10.27 3.98
N GLU A 19 4.75 -11.09 3.90
CA GLU A 19 4.62 -12.48 3.43
C GLU A 19 3.81 -13.34 4.41
N GLU A 20 3.82 -12.98 5.69
CA GLU A 20 3.14 -13.70 6.76
C GLU A 20 1.64 -13.41 6.78
N THR A 21 1.25 -12.13 6.80
CA THR A 21 -0.16 -11.74 6.96
C THR A 21 -0.85 -11.40 5.64
N GLY A 22 -0.07 -11.19 4.58
CA GLY A 22 -0.56 -10.73 3.29
C GLY A 22 -0.95 -9.25 3.26
N LEU A 23 -0.69 -8.48 4.32
CA LEU A 23 -0.91 -7.03 4.35
C LEU A 23 -0.06 -6.36 3.27
N VAL A 24 -0.70 -5.51 2.47
CA VAL A 24 0.00 -4.66 1.49
C VAL A 24 0.03 -3.24 2.02
N VAL A 25 1.19 -2.61 1.94
CA VAL A 25 1.35 -1.16 2.12
C VAL A 25 1.90 -0.62 0.81
N ALA A 26 1.35 0.47 0.31
CA ALA A 26 1.72 0.99 -1.01
C ALA A 26 1.70 2.51 -1.05
N ILE A 27 2.52 3.09 -1.90
CA ILE A 27 2.51 4.52 -2.23
C ILE A 27 1.75 4.70 -3.52
N HIS A 28 0.74 5.57 -3.51
CA HIS A 28 -0.07 5.90 -4.67
C HIS A 28 0.05 7.38 -5.01
N SER A 29 0.01 7.73 -6.30
CA SER A 29 -0.19 9.11 -6.76
C SER A 29 -1.37 9.15 -7.72
N TYR A 30 -2.28 10.08 -7.48
CA TYR A 30 -3.43 10.31 -8.33
C TYR A 30 -3.17 11.49 -9.26
N ASP A 31 -3.23 11.25 -10.58
CA ASP A 31 -3.11 12.28 -11.62
C ASP A 31 -1.83 13.14 -11.51
N GLY A 32 -0.73 12.54 -11.04
CA GLY A 32 0.56 13.23 -10.84
C GLY A 32 0.59 14.16 -9.62
N GLY A 33 -0.41 14.10 -8.75
CA GLY A 33 -0.40 14.80 -7.48
C GLY A 33 0.51 14.15 -6.42
N GLU A 34 0.45 14.69 -5.22
CA GLU A 34 1.20 14.22 -4.05
C GLU A 34 1.02 12.71 -3.82
N ALA A 35 2.15 12.05 -3.59
CA ALA A 35 2.22 10.64 -3.27
C ALA A 35 1.72 10.39 -1.84
N LYS A 36 0.89 9.35 -1.68
CA LYS A 36 0.21 9.04 -0.41
C LYS A 36 0.40 7.58 -0.05
N LEU A 37 0.56 7.33 1.24
CA LEU A 37 0.61 5.99 1.80
C LEU A 37 -0.81 5.38 1.87
N GLN A 38 -0.94 4.17 1.36
CA GLN A 38 -2.10 3.31 1.52
C GLN A 38 -1.71 2.10 2.38
N ILE A 39 -2.55 1.79 3.38
CA ILE A 39 -2.43 0.57 4.18
C ILE A 39 -3.62 -0.35 3.84
N GLY A 40 -3.31 -1.55 3.33
CA GLY A 40 -4.24 -2.47 2.69
C GLY A 40 -4.27 -2.33 1.15
N PRO A 41 -5.00 -3.20 0.43
CA PRO A 41 -5.77 -4.38 0.88
C PRO A 41 -4.89 -5.54 1.40
N ARG A 42 -5.49 -6.54 2.04
CA ARG A 42 -4.82 -7.83 2.33
C ARG A 42 -4.98 -8.79 1.15
N MET A 43 -3.86 -9.39 0.75
CA MET A 43 -3.80 -10.46 -0.21
C MET A 43 -3.85 -11.81 0.51
N LEU A 44 -5.06 -12.32 0.70
CA LEU A 44 -5.30 -13.61 1.34
C LEU A 44 -4.85 -14.75 0.44
N LYS A 45 -4.17 -15.76 1.00
CA LYS A 45 -3.89 -17.00 0.26
C LYS A 45 -5.05 -17.99 0.37
N LYS A 46 -5.31 -18.71 -0.72
CA LYS A 46 -6.21 -19.87 -0.74
C LYS A 46 -5.46 -21.10 -0.20
N LYS A 47 -6.21 -22.17 0.11
CA LYS A 47 -5.64 -23.45 0.59
C LYS A 47 -4.67 -24.10 -0.40
N ASP A 48 -4.79 -23.78 -1.68
CA ASP A 48 -3.88 -24.24 -2.75
C ASP A 48 -2.64 -23.35 -2.92
N GLY A 49 -2.44 -22.34 -2.06
CA GLY A 49 -1.31 -21.42 -2.09
C GLY A 49 -1.47 -20.25 -3.06
N SER A 50 -2.49 -20.26 -3.93
CA SER A 50 -2.77 -19.14 -4.85
C SER A 50 -3.35 -17.94 -4.11
N ASP A 51 -3.11 -16.74 -4.63
CA ASP A 51 -3.67 -15.52 -4.05
C ASP A 51 -5.18 -15.43 -4.34
N ARG A 52 -5.95 -14.99 -3.33
CA ARG A 52 -7.37 -14.64 -3.42
C ARG A 52 -7.49 -13.17 -3.82
N ALA A 53 -8.66 -12.80 -4.31
CA ALA A 53 -9.02 -11.41 -4.55
C ALA A 53 -8.71 -10.53 -3.31
N PRO A 54 -8.14 -9.32 -3.52
CA PRO A 54 -7.82 -8.41 -2.45
C PRO A 54 -9.06 -8.02 -1.65
N VAL A 55 -8.89 -7.90 -0.33
CA VAL A 55 -9.93 -7.40 0.60
C VAL A 55 -9.38 -6.20 1.37
N LYS A 56 -10.22 -5.23 1.75
CA LYS A 56 -9.78 -4.12 2.61
C LYS A 56 -9.01 -4.66 3.82
N ALA A 57 -7.96 -3.96 4.27
CA ALA A 57 -7.11 -4.43 5.38
C ALA A 57 -7.90 -4.79 6.66
N GLY A 58 -9.05 -4.14 6.88
CA GLY A 58 -9.93 -4.45 8.01
C GLY A 58 -9.27 -4.06 9.34
N ARG A 59 -9.43 -4.90 10.36
CA ARG A 59 -8.76 -4.75 11.66
C ARG A 59 -7.36 -5.36 11.57
N LEU A 60 -6.33 -4.59 11.94
CA LEU A 60 -4.95 -5.06 11.99
C LEU A 60 -4.75 -6.01 13.19
N THR A 61 -4.03 -7.10 12.96
CA THR A 61 -3.58 -7.97 14.07
C THR A 61 -2.31 -7.39 14.70
N ILE A 62 -1.80 -7.99 15.77
CA ILE A 62 -0.54 -7.51 16.38
C ILE A 62 0.64 -7.74 15.45
N GLU A 63 0.63 -8.85 14.70
CA GLU A 63 1.63 -9.22 13.71
C GLU A 63 1.70 -8.19 12.57
N ASP A 64 0.54 -7.70 12.10
CA ASP A 64 0.51 -6.59 11.14
C ASP A 64 1.13 -5.32 11.70
N VAL A 65 0.83 -4.99 12.95
CA VAL A 65 1.35 -3.77 13.60
C VAL A 65 2.85 -3.89 13.82
N GLN A 66 3.34 -5.05 14.22
CA GLN A 66 4.77 -5.34 14.37
C GLN A 66 5.48 -5.24 13.01
N TRP A 67 4.92 -5.85 11.96
CA TRP A 67 5.49 -5.75 10.62
C TRP A 67 5.57 -4.30 10.14
N ILE A 68 4.51 -3.50 10.36
CA ILE A 68 4.54 -2.07 10.04
C ILE A 68 5.68 -1.40 10.82
N TYR A 69 5.79 -1.64 12.12
CA TYR A 69 6.81 -1.03 12.97
C TYR A 69 8.23 -1.36 12.50
N ASP A 70 8.48 -2.60 12.11
CA ASP A 70 9.79 -3.05 11.63
C ASP A 70 10.15 -2.46 10.25
N ASN A 71 9.16 -2.03 9.45
CA ASN A 71 9.36 -1.51 8.10
C ASN A 71 9.02 0.00 7.97
N ILE A 72 8.66 0.68 9.06
CA ILE A 72 8.06 2.02 8.99
C ILE A 72 9.04 3.07 8.46
N ASP A 73 10.33 2.94 8.79
CA ASP A 73 11.36 3.87 8.34
C ASP A 73 11.56 3.75 6.82
N ASP A 74 11.70 2.53 6.29
CA ASP A 74 11.79 2.29 4.84
C ASP A 74 10.56 2.81 4.08
N ILE A 75 9.37 2.63 4.67
CA ILE A 75 8.12 3.15 4.11
C ILE A 75 8.11 4.68 4.09
N LYS A 76 8.55 5.30 5.17
CA LYS A 76 8.65 6.76 5.30
C LYS A 76 9.63 7.31 4.27
N ASP A 77 10.82 6.74 4.17
CA ASP A 77 11.87 7.19 3.26
C ASP A 77 11.40 7.08 1.80
N GLY A 78 10.75 5.97 1.43
CA GLY A 78 10.12 5.84 0.11
C GLY A 78 9.06 6.92 -0.14
N LEU A 79 8.23 7.26 0.85
CA LEU A 79 7.23 8.31 0.70
C LEU A 79 7.84 9.70 0.52
N GLU A 80 8.93 9.99 1.21
CA GLU A 80 9.67 11.25 1.07
C GLU A 80 10.32 11.36 -0.31
N GLU A 81 10.92 10.28 -0.83
CA GLU A 81 11.52 10.24 -2.17
C GLU A 81 10.50 10.55 -3.27
N HIS A 82 9.29 9.99 -3.19
CA HIS A 82 8.25 10.22 -4.21
C HIS A 82 7.60 11.61 -4.12
N ASN A 83 7.67 12.27 -2.96
CA ASN A 83 7.12 13.62 -2.77
C ASN A 83 8.15 14.73 -2.99
N ASN A 84 9.43 14.45 -2.77
CA ASN A 84 10.54 15.33 -3.04
C ASN A 84 11.52 14.64 -4.01
N PRO A 85 11.13 14.44 -5.28
CA PRO A 85 12.11 14.02 -6.27
C PRO A 85 13.26 15.04 -6.22
N MET A 86 14.50 14.57 -6.10
CA MET A 86 15.68 15.45 -6.11
C MET A 86 15.53 16.52 -7.20
N ASP A 87 15.77 17.79 -6.86
CA ASP A 87 15.84 18.92 -7.80
C ASP A 87 16.55 18.56 -9.12
#